data_AF-A0A9X3HZD1-F1
#
_entry.id   AF-A0A9X3HZD1-F1
#
_cell.length_a   1.000
_cell.length_b   1.000
_cell.length_c   1.000
_cell.angle_alpha   90.00
_cell.angle_beta   90.00
_cell.angle_gamma   90.00
#
_symmetry.space_group_name_H-M   'P 1'
#
loop_
_entity.id
_entity.type
_entity.pdbx_description
1 polymer ?
#
loop_
_entity_poly.entity_id
_entity_poly.type
_entity_poly.pdbx_seq_one_letter_code
_entity_poly.pdbx_strand_id
1 'polypeptide(L)'
;TATKDGVTSNTVDVNVCDLAGTCIDIFDIGSGKLFTNSPSVAYLDSIGGSATDRIYTENGTYGPSGDFYRFNWTNANALCTTYNTLSLGGRTNWRLATRDELKVELYDASGNMFTARGWPTYGSYWSATPDGSNYYYVNLYDGNVTSFSPGSTGYASCVSNP
;
A
#
# COMPACT_ATOMS: atom_id res chain seq x y z
N THR A 1 11.83 30.39 -8.70
CA THR A 1 13.26 30.50 -9.03
C THR A 1 13.88 31.55 -8.15
N ALA A 2 14.91 31.20 -7.38
CA ALA A 2 15.61 32.15 -6.52
C ALA A 2 16.95 32.52 -7.15
N THR A 3 17.37 33.77 -6.96
CA THR A 3 18.64 34.29 -7.50
C THR A 3 19.42 34.91 -6.36
N LYS A 4 20.68 34.47 -6.19
CA LYS A 4 21.64 35.10 -5.28
C LYS A 4 22.96 35.24 -6.02
N ASP A 5 23.54 36.43 -5.97
CA ASP A 5 24.86 36.74 -6.54
C ASP A 5 25.02 36.32 -8.02
N GLY A 6 23.97 36.48 -8.82
CA GLY A 6 23.99 36.15 -10.26
C GLY A 6 23.84 34.65 -10.60
N VAL A 7 23.75 33.78 -9.61
CA VAL A 7 23.47 32.36 -9.80
C VAL A 7 21.97 32.12 -9.68
N THR A 8 21.38 31.52 -10.71
CA THR A 8 19.96 31.16 -10.76
C THR A 8 19.82 29.70 -10.35
N SER A 9 18.96 29.41 -9.37
CA SER A 9 18.68 28.04 -8.94
C SER A 9 18.11 27.20 -10.10
N ASN A 10 18.60 25.97 -10.28
CA ASN A 10 17.95 25.01 -11.18
C ASN A 10 16.54 24.68 -10.66
N THR A 11 15.58 24.56 -11.56
CA THR A 11 14.28 23.97 -11.26
C THR A 11 14.41 22.46 -11.30
N VAL A 12 14.05 21.80 -10.20
CA VAL A 12 13.91 20.34 -10.16
C VAL A 12 12.41 20.04 -10.24
N ASP A 13 12.01 19.32 -11.27
CA ASP A 13 10.67 18.74 -11.34
C ASP A 13 10.64 17.56 -10.37
N VAL A 14 10.08 17.78 -9.19
CA VAL A 14 9.77 16.70 -8.26
C VAL A 14 8.47 16.07 -8.74
N ASN A 15 8.57 14.93 -9.43
CA ASN A 15 7.40 14.11 -9.70
C ASN A 15 6.94 13.51 -8.36
N VAL A 16 5.97 14.16 -7.72
CA VAL A 16 5.32 13.63 -6.53
C VAL A 16 4.53 12.42 -6.97
N CYS A 17 4.86 11.26 -6.40
CA CYS A 17 4.13 10.01 -6.61
C CYS A 17 2.67 10.20 -6.18
N ASP A 18 1.76 10.36 -7.14
CA ASP A 18 0.33 10.40 -6.89
C ASP A 18 -0.19 8.97 -6.69
N LEU A 19 -0.47 8.62 -5.44
CA LEU A 19 -0.94 7.28 -5.07
C LEU A 19 -2.37 6.98 -5.52
N ALA A 20 -3.15 8.00 -5.93
CA ALA A 20 -4.43 7.80 -6.63
C ALA A 20 -4.24 7.63 -8.15
N GLY A 21 -3.09 8.06 -8.69
CA GLY A 21 -2.70 7.92 -10.09
C GLY A 21 -1.95 6.62 -10.36
N THR A 22 -1.06 6.61 -11.35
CA THR A 22 -0.32 5.42 -11.80
C THR A 22 0.93 5.12 -10.94
N CYS A 23 0.91 5.48 -9.66
CA CYS A 23 2.03 5.29 -8.76
C CYS A 23 1.71 4.29 -7.64
N ILE A 24 2.73 3.57 -7.20
CA ILE A 24 2.72 2.74 -6.00
C ILE A 24 3.86 3.18 -5.10
N ASP A 25 3.60 3.29 -3.80
CA ASP A 25 4.65 3.48 -2.81
C ASP A 25 5.36 2.14 -2.56
N ILE A 26 6.68 2.17 -2.51
CA ILE A 26 7.54 1.06 -2.08
C ILE A 26 8.35 1.58 -0.92
N PHE A 27 7.82 1.39 0.28
CA PHE A 27 8.34 1.99 1.50
C PHE A 27 9.30 1.05 2.23
N ASP A 28 10.55 1.49 2.40
CA ASP A 28 11.55 0.82 3.24
C ASP A 28 11.47 1.37 4.67
N ILE A 29 11.21 0.49 5.64
CA ILE A 29 11.17 0.84 7.06
C ILE A 29 12.56 0.88 7.73
N GLY A 30 13.64 0.88 6.93
CA GLY A 30 15.03 1.02 7.36
C GLY A 30 15.80 -0.28 7.56
N SER A 31 15.16 -1.43 7.29
CA SER A 31 15.78 -2.76 7.39
C SER A 31 16.03 -3.42 6.02
N GLY A 32 15.73 -2.71 4.91
CA GLY A 32 15.65 -3.32 3.58
C GLY A 32 14.37 -4.11 3.37
N LYS A 33 13.48 -4.20 4.36
CA LYS A 33 12.13 -4.73 4.20
C LYS A 33 11.25 -3.67 3.55
N LEU A 34 10.59 -4.02 2.46
CA LEU A 34 9.74 -3.12 1.68
C LEU A 34 8.27 -3.44 1.88
N PHE A 35 7.43 -2.41 1.95
CA PHE A 35 5.97 -2.50 1.99
C PHE A 35 5.34 -1.69 0.86
N THR A 36 4.14 -2.06 0.43
CA THR A 36 3.38 -1.30 -0.58
C THR A 36 2.06 -0.79 -0.02
N ASN A 37 1.59 0.37 -0.49
CA ASN A 37 0.18 0.73 -0.27
C ASN A 37 -0.76 -0.19 -1.06
N SER A 38 -2.07 -0.10 -0.77
CA SER A 38 -3.07 -0.71 -1.65
C SER A 38 -3.11 0.05 -2.98
N PRO A 39 -3.08 -0.64 -4.13
CA PRO A 39 -2.97 0.03 -5.42
C PRO A 39 -4.24 0.81 -5.77
N SER A 40 -4.07 1.96 -6.39
CA SER A 40 -5.15 2.63 -7.10
C SER A 40 -5.61 1.79 -8.30
N VAL A 41 -6.79 2.10 -8.83
CA VAL A 41 -7.26 1.53 -10.08
C VAL A 41 -6.29 1.88 -11.22
N ALA A 42 -5.89 3.15 -11.31
CA ALA A 42 -4.98 3.63 -12.35
C ALA A 42 -3.62 2.90 -12.33
N TYR A 43 -3.02 2.68 -11.17
CA TYR A 43 -1.75 1.96 -11.05
C TYR A 43 -1.89 0.51 -11.46
N LEU A 44 -2.85 -0.23 -10.87
CA LEU A 44 -2.94 -1.67 -11.11
C LEU A 44 -3.29 -1.96 -12.58
N ASP A 45 -4.16 -1.17 -13.19
CA ASP A 45 -4.50 -1.30 -14.61
C ASP A 45 -3.28 -1.00 -15.50
N SER A 46 -2.46 0.00 -15.15
CA SER A 46 -1.27 0.38 -15.92
C SER A 46 -0.19 -0.72 -16.00
N ILE A 47 -0.17 -1.63 -15.03
CA ILE A 47 0.77 -2.77 -14.98
C ILE A 47 0.17 -4.08 -15.51
N GLY A 48 -1.03 -4.02 -16.10
CA GLY A 48 -1.73 -5.17 -16.69
C GLY A 48 -2.74 -5.87 -15.78
N GLY A 49 -2.99 -5.33 -14.59
CA GLY A 49 -4.04 -5.79 -13.68
C GLY A 49 -3.63 -6.93 -12.74
N SER A 50 -4.53 -7.26 -11.81
CA SER A 50 -4.54 -8.49 -11.00
C SER A 50 -5.99 -8.86 -10.70
N ALA A 51 -6.22 -10.00 -10.04
CA ALA A 51 -7.55 -10.34 -9.55
C ALA A 51 -7.98 -9.34 -8.47
N THR A 52 -9.18 -8.76 -8.61
CA THR A 52 -9.74 -7.73 -7.72
C THR A 52 -11.20 -8.05 -7.41
N ASP A 53 -11.80 -7.37 -6.42
CA ASP A 53 -13.18 -7.64 -6.00
C ASP A 53 -14.09 -6.42 -6.05
N ARG A 54 -13.61 -5.27 -5.54
CA ARG A 54 -14.37 -4.03 -5.50
C ARG A 54 -13.47 -2.83 -5.70
N ILE A 55 -14.08 -1.71 -6.09
CA ILE A 55 -13.44 -0.39 -6.08
C ILE A 55 -14.03 0.41 -4.93
N TYR A 56 -13.18 1.17 -4.25
CA TYR A 56 -13.60 2.17 -3.27
C TYR A 56 -13.00 3.52 -3.62
N THR A 57 -13.83 4.56 -3.64
CA THR A 57 -13.40 5.94 -3.88
C THR A 57 -13.05 6.61 -2.54
N GLU A 58 -11.77 6.80 -2.30
CA GLU A 58 -11.25 7.65 -1.23
C GLU A 58 -11.55 9.12 -1.57
N ASN A 59 -11.92 9.93 -0.57
CA ASN A 59 -12.40 11.30 -0.79
C ASN A 59 -11.44 12.38 -0.26
N GLY A 60 -10.21 12.01 0.12
CA GLY A 60 -9.24 12.92 0.73
C GLY A 60 -9.21 12.92 2.26
N THR A 61 -10.14 12.24 2.94
CA THR A 61 -10.24 12.28 4.42
C THR A 61 -9.33 11.26 5.10
N TYR A 62 -9.31 10.03 4.58
CA TYR A 62 -8.56 8.89 5.14
C TYR A 62 -7.55 8.32 4.13
N GLY A 63 -7.34 9.03 3.03
CA GLY A 63 -6.58 8.55 1.89
C GLY A 63 -6.59 9.61 0.79
N PRO A 64 -5.75 9.45 -0.23
CA PRO A 64 -5.72 10.36 -1.37
C PRO A 64 -7.05 10.26 -2.13
N SER A 65 -7.55 11.38 -2.65
CA SER A 65 -8.82 11.37 -3.38
C SER A 65 -8.67 10.58 -4.69
N GLY A 66 -9.39 9.47 -4.84
CA GLY A 66 -9.31 8.61 -6.02
C GLY A 66 -9.81 7.19 -5.78
N ASP A 67 -9.76 6.39 -6.84
CA ASP A 67 -10.31 5.03 -6.83
C ASP A 67 -9.23 3.99 -6.52
N PHE A 68 -9.53 3.12 -5.56
CA PHE A 68 -8.64 2.07 -5.08
C PHE A 68 -9.29 0.70 -5.17
N TYR A 69 -8.53 -0.29 -5.61
CA TYR A 69 -9.00 -1.67 -5.57
C TYR A 69 -9.01 -2.18 -4.12
N ARG A 70 -10.05 -2.96 -3.84
CA ARG A 70 -10.19 -3.81 -2.65
C ARG A 70 -10.26 -5.25 -3.08
N PHE A 71 -9.75 -6.10 -2.19
CA PHE A 71 -9.49 -7.51 -2.45
C PHE A 71 -10.12 -8.36 -1.36
N ASN A 72 -10.67 -9.50 -1.74
CA ASN A 72 -10.82 -10.63 -0.82
C ASN A 72 -9.42 -11.19 -0.48
N TRP A 73 -9.35 -12.04 0.54
CA TRP A 73 -8.05 -12.52 1.04
C TRP A 73 -7.26 -13.30 -0.02
N THR A 74 -7.93 -14.11 -0.85
CA THR A 74 -7.30 -14.85 -1.95
C THR A 74 -6.73 -13.91 -3.00
N ASN A 75 -7.48 -12.90 -3.40
CA ASN A 75 -7.07 -11.91 -4.40
C ASN A 75 -5.97 -10.97 -3.87
N ALA A 76 -5.96 -10.69 -2.56
CA ALA A 76 -4.86 -9.97 -1.92
C ALA A 76 -3.52 -10.73 -2.02
N ASN A 77 -3.55 -12.06 -1.92
CA ASN A 77 -2.36 -12.90 -2.17
C ASN A 77 -1.99 -12.95 -3.67
N ALA A 78 -2.99 -12.99 -4.55
CA ALA A 78 -2.77 -12.95 -6.00
C ALA A 78 -2.10 -11.64 -6.45
N LEU A 79 -2.45 -10.51 -5.83
CA LEU A 79 -1.78 -9.22 -6.06
C LEU A 79 -0.27 -9.31 -5.81
N CYS A 80 0.16 -9.89 -4.70
CA CYS A 80 1.59 -10.04 -4.41
C CYS A 80 2.27 -11.00 -5.39
N THR A 81 1.54 -12.00 -5.90
CA THR A 81 2.03 -12.86 -6.99
C THR A 81 2.24 -12.06 -8.29
N THR A 82 1.31 -11.17 -8.64
CA THR A 82 1.47 -10.24 -9.78
C THR A 82 2.73 -9.39 -9.62
N TYR A 83 2.96 -8.83 -8.43
CA TYR A 83 4.17 -8.03 -8.16
C TYR A 83 5.46 -8.84 -8.30
N ASN A 84 5.44 -10.14 -7.94
CA ASN A 84 6.57 -11.04 -8.19
C ASN A 84 6.84 -11.25 -9.67
N THR A 85 5.80 -11.52 -10.46
CA THR A 85 5.94 -11.71 -11.91
C THR A 85 6.53 -10.47 -12.59
N LEU A 86 6.17 -9.28 -12.12
CA LEU A 86 6.64 -8.01 -12.67
C LEU A 86 7.98 -7.54 -12.08
N SER A 87 8.55 -8.28 -11.12
CA SER A 87 9.74 -7.87 -10.38
C SER A 87 9.62 -6.45 -9.80
N LEU A 88 8.47 -6.15 -9.19
CA LEU A 88 8.18 -4.81 -8.66
C LEU A 88 9.30 -4.35 -7.71
N GLY A 89 9.81 -3.13 -7.91
CA GLY A 89 10.93 -2.62 -7.12
C GLY A 89 12.22 -3.45 -7.24
N GLY A 90 12.37 -4.25 -8.31
CA GLY A 90 13.49 -5.17 -8.50
C GLY A 90 13.42 -6.45 -7.67
N ARG A 91 12.25 -6.80 -7.11
CA ARG A 91 12.09 -7.95 -6.21
C ARG A 91 11.01 -8.93 -6.65
N THR A 92 11.22 -10.20 -6.35
CA THR A 92 10.38 -11.34 -6.77
C THR A 92 9.90 -12.23 -5.61
N ASN A 93 10.03 -11.73 -4.38
CA ASN A 93 9.67 -12.42 -3.14
C ASN A 93 8.60 -11.69 -2.32
N TRP A 94 7.76 -10.89 -2.99
CA TRP A 94 6.57 -10.26 -2.43
C TRP A 94 5.58 -11.30 -1.93
N ARG A 95 5.07 -11.08 -0.72
CA ARG A 95 3.98 -11.85 -0.12
C ARG A 95 3.03 -10.90 0.61
N LEU A 96 1.83 -11.37 0.92
CA LEU A 96 0.94 -10.58 1.78
C LEU A 96 1.61 -10.36 3.15
N ALA A 97 1.53 -9.14 3.66
CA ALA A 97 2.10 -8.79 4.95
C ALA A 97 1.45 -9.59 6.09
N THR A 98 2.21 -9.91 7.14
CA THR A 98 1.64 -10.50 8.36
C THR A 98 1.02 -9.43 9.25
N ARG A 99 0.20 -9.85 10.23
CA ARG A 99 -0.41 -8.93 11.21
C ARG A 99 0.67 -8.11 11.92
N ASP A 100 1.74 -8.75 12.38
CA ASP A 100 2.78 -8.06 13.16
C ASP A 100 3.62 -7.14 12.29
N GLU A 101 3.84 -7.47 11.02
CA GLU A 101 4.48 -6.56 10.07
C GLU A 101 3.64 -5.30 9.82
N LEU A 102 2.32 -5.44 9.67
CA LEU A 102 1.43 -4.28 9.51
C LEU A 102 1.29 -3.47 10.80
N LYS A 103 1.11 -4.14 11.95
CA LYS A 103 0.81 -3.48 13.21
C LYS A 103 2.06 -2.95 13.89
N VAL A 104 3.05 -3.80 14.10
CA VAL A 104 4.23 -3.49 14.92
C VAL A 104 5.31 -2.84 14.08
N GLU A 105 5.66 -3.43 12.94
CA GLU A 105 6.78 -2.92 12.14
C GLU A 105 6.40 -1.68 11.32
N LEU A 106 5.19 -1.61 10.78
CA LEU A 106 4.73 -0.50 9.95
C LEU A 106 4.01 0.59 10.77
N TYR A 107 2.83 0.26 11.32
CA TYR A 107 2.00 1.26 12.00
C TYR A 107 2.62 1.79 13.30
N ASP A 108 3.09 0.93 14.22
CA ASP A 108 3.65 1.43 15.49
C ASP A 108 4.94 2.23 15.31
N ALA A 109 5.67 1.99 14.21
CA ALA A 109 6.88 2.74 13.87
C ALA A 109 6.59 4.07 13.14
N SER A 110 5.55 4.10 12.29
CA SER A 110 5.29 5.23 11.37
C SER A 110 4.06 6.06 11.74
N GLY A 111 3.17 5.52 12.57
CA GLY A 111 1.85 6.08 12.89
C GLY A 111 0.85 5.93 11.74
N ASN A 112 -0.04 6.91 11.63
CA ASN A 112 -1.08 6.96 10.62
C ASN A 112 -0.47 7.06 9.21
N MET A 113 -0.64 6.01 8.40
CA MET A 113 0.00 5.88 7.09
C MET A 113 -0.54 6.84 6.03
N PHE A 114 -1.75 7.37 6.19
CA PHE A 114 -2.22 8.46 5.33
C PHE A 114 -1.41 9.73 5.59
N THR A 115 -1.23 10.12 6.86
CA THR A 115 -0.44 11.32 7.18
C THR A 115 1.06 11.13 6.97
N ALA A 116 1.58 9.93 7.19
CA ALA A 116 3.01 9.64 7.06
C ALA A 116 3.45 9.44 5.61
N ARG A 117 2.60 8.81 4.77
CA ARG A 117 2.98 8.34 3.43
C ARG A 117 1.92 8.58 2.35
N GLY A 118 0.77 9.15 2.68
CA GLY A 118 -0.33 9.37 1.72
C GLY A 118 -1.09 8.10 1.34
N TRP A 119 -0.98 7.02 2.12
CA TRP A 119 -1.63 5.75 1.80
C TRP A 119 -3.17 5.84 1.95
N PRO A 120 -3.94 5.06 1.18
CA PRO A 120 -5.38 4.89 1.42
C PRO A 120 -5.60 4.10 2.71
N THR A 121 -6.35 4.64 3.66
CA THR A 121 -6.57 4.04 4.99
C THR A 121 -8.03 4.04 5.42
N TYR A 122 -8.99 4.34 4.53
CA TYR A 122 -10.41 4.18 4.84
C TYR A 122 -10.77 2.74 5.19
N GLY A 123 -10.18 1.77 4.48
CA GLY A 123 -10.31 0.35 4.74
C GLY A 123 -9.11 -0.23 5.51
N SER A 124 -9.36 -1.29 6.27
CA SER A 124 -8.27 -2.06 6.89
C SER A 124 -7.51 -2.90 5.86
N TYR A 125 -6.23 -3.15 6.17
CA TYR A 125 -5.31 -3.93 5.35
C TYR A 125 -5.32 -5.40 5.76
N TRP A 126 -5.49 -6.29 4.79
CA TRP A 126 -5.42 -7.73 4.97
C TRP A 126 -4.05 -8.18 5.46
N SER A 127 -4.05 -9.16 6.35
CA SER A 127 -2.83 -9.86 6.76
C SER A 127 -2.88 -11.34 6.39
N ALA A 128 -1.70 -11.93 6.17
CA ALA A 128 -1.53 -13.37 5.98
C ALA A 128 -1.70 -14.18 7.27
N THR A 129 -1.85 -13.53 8.43
CA THR A 129 -1.95 -14.19 9.73
C THR A 129 -3.38 -14.70 9.97
N PRO A 130 -3.58 -16.01 10.15
CA PRO A 130 -4.91 -16.59 10.38
C PRO A 130 -5.42 -16.32 11.81
N ASP A 131 -6.74 -16.30 11.95
CA ASP A 131 -7.50 -16.25 13.21
C ASP A 131 -8.63 -17.28 13.16
N GLY A 132 -8.29 -18.55 13.38
CA GLY A 132 -9.20 -19.67 13.12
C GLY A 132 -9.54 -19.79 11.64
N SER A 133 -10.81 -19.59 11.28
CA SER A 133 -11.27 -19.56 9.87
C SER A 133 -11.25 -18.17 9.23
N ASN A 134 -10.93 -17.16 10.03
CA ASN A 134 -10.79 -15.77 9.61
C ASN A 134 -9.31 -15.42 9.41
N TYR A 135 -9.05 -14.21 8.95
CA TYR A 135 -7.70 -13.61 8.89
C TYR A 135 -7.71 -12.23 9.51
N TYR A 136 -6.56 -11.83 10.07
CA TYR A 136 -6.42 -10.53 10.71
C TYR A 136 -6.37 -9.40 9.68
N TYR A 137 -6.94 -8.28 10.09
CA TYR A 137 -6.89 -6.96 9.49
C TYR A 137 -6.14 -6.00 10.41
N VAL A 138 -5.43 -5.04 9.83
CA VAL A 138 -4.89 -3.89 10.55
C VAL A 138 -5.36 -2.61 9.88
N ASN A 139 -6.03 -1.74 10.62
CA ASN A 139 -6.36 -0.40 10.15
C ASN A 139 -5.11 0.47 10.27
N LEU A 140 -4.58 0.95 9.14
CA LEU A 140 -3.36 1.76 9.11
C LEU A 140 -3.61 3.25 9.37
N TYR A 141 -4.86 3.65 9.64
CA TYR A 141 -5.21 4.99 10.13
C TYR A 141 -5.02 5.12 11.65
N ASP A 142 -5.45 4.13 12.42
CA ASP A 142 -5.50 4.16 13.90
C ASP A 142 -4.87 2.95 14.60
N GLY A 143 -4.37 1.97 13.85
CA GLY A 143 -3.70 0.78 14.37
C GLY A 143 -4.65 -0.29 14.91
N ASN A 144 -5.96 -0.15 14.72
CA ASN A 144 -6.93 -1.12 15.20
C ASN A 144 -6.73 -2.48 14.51
N VAL A 145 -6.81 -3.56 15.29
CA VAL A 145 -6.66 -4.94 14.82
C VAL A 145 -7.97 -5.69 15.01
N THR A 146 -8.47 -6.30 13.93
CA THR A 146 -9.70 -7.11 13.91
C THR A 146 -9.48 -8.35 13.04
N SER A 147 -10.43 -9.28 13.00
CA SER A 147 -10.40 -10.41 12.07
C SER A 147 -11.74 -10.60 11.38
N PHE A 148 -11.69 -11.10 10.15
CA PHE A 148 -12.87 -11.23 9.29
C PHE A 148 -12.75 -12.45 8.37
N SER A 149 -13.90 -12.90 7.87
CA SER A 149 -13.97 -13.99 6.89
C SER A 149 -13.21 -13.63 5.61
N PRO A 150 -12.45 -14.57 5.01
CA PRO A 150 -11.61 -14.31 3.83
C PRO A 150 -12.37 -13.82 2.60
N GLY A 151 -13.69 -14.01 2.53
CA GLY A 151 -14.55 -13.49 1.46
C GLY A 151 -14.88 -11.99 1.58
N SER A 152 -14.55 -11.36 2.70
CA SER A 152 -14.72 -9.90 2.88
C SER A 152 -13.71 -9.16 2.01
N THR A 153 -14.03 -7.93 1.59
CA THR A 153 -13.07 -7.13 0.80
C THR A 153 -12.30 -6.18 1.71
N GLY A 154 -11.02 -5.90 1.43
CA GLY A 154 -10.21 -4.92 2.15
C GLY A 154 -9.01 -4.45 1.33
N TYR A 155 -8.18 -3.59 1.91
CA TYR A 155 -6.93 -3.17 1.29
C TYR A 155 -5.84 -4.23 1.46
N ALA A 156 -4.78 -4.14 0.66
CA ALA A 156 -3.68 -5.09 0.69
C ALA A 156 -2.34 -4.36 0.67
N SER A 157 -1.38 -4.86 1.44
CA SER A 157 0.02 -4.46 1.39
C SER A 157 0.85 -5.70 1.16
N CYS A 158 1.65 -5.69 0.10
CA CYS A 158 2.65 -6.72 -0.13
C CYS A 158 3.94 -6.32 0.58
N VAL A 159 4.60 -7.29 1.18
CA VAL A 159 5.88 -7.12 1.86
C VAL A 159 6.94 -7.97 1.17
N SER A 160 8.15 -7.43 1.07
CA SER A 160 9.32 -8.12 0.55
C SER A 160 10.50 -7.95 1.50
N ASN A 161 11.16 -9.06 1.80
CA ASN A 161 12.40 -9.07 2.58
C ASN A 161 13.62 -8.82 1.67
N PRO A 162 14.70 -8.24 2.20
CA PRO A 162 15.95 -8.03 1.44
C PRO A 162 16.57 -9.34 0.96
#